data_AF-J2JM16-F1
#
_entry.id   AF-J2JM16-F1
#
_cell.length_a   1.000
_cell.length_b   1.000
_cell.length_c   1.000
_cell.angle_alpha   90.00
_cell.angle_beta   90.00
_cell.angle_gamma   90.00
#
_symmetry.space_group_name_H-M   'P 1'
#
loop_
_entity.id
_entity.type
_entity.pdbx_description
1 polymer ?
#
loop_
_entity_poly.entity_id
_entity_poly.type
_entity_poly.pdbx_seq_one_letter_code
_entity_poly.pdbx_strand_id
1 'polypeptide(L)'
;MNMYYLTVEKNGVRVIDRKSFEDYSTAIKACGEFYQSKTGRSNLEFNTDVVNGEFFRSYAELNRPEDISLENEMEKIRYSVAAKHSNRFEYEASLFFLIESDSGVAESEQDDD
;
A
#
# COMPACT_ATOMS: atom_id res chain seq x y z
N MET A 1 21.24 -9.78 -6.82
CA MET A 1 20.60 -8.58 -6.23
C MET A 1 19.14 -8.92 -6.13
N ASN A 2 18.52 -8.74 -4.97
CA ASN A 2 17.10 -9.01 -4.82
C ASN A 2 16.33 -7.84 -5.43
N MET A 3 15.34 -8.14 -6.27
CA MET A 3 14.48 -7.13 -6.87
C MET A 3 13.27 -6.89 -5.96
N TYR A 4 12.71 -5.70 -6.07
CA TYR A 4 11.46 -5.31 -5.41
C TYR A 4 10.43 -4.93 -6.45
N TYR A 5 9.18 -5.34 -6.26
CA TYR A 5 8.10 -5.12 -7.22
C TYR A 5 7.00 -4.30 -6.58
N LEU A 6 6.74 -3.11 -7.12
CA LEU A 6 5.65 -2.26 -6.67
C LEU A 6 4.39 -2.53 -7.50
N THR A 7 3.30 -2.82 -6.82
CA THR A 7 1.93 -2.79 -7.33
C THR A 7 1.17 -1.66 -6.64
N VAL A 8 0.41 -0.88 -7.42
CA VAL A 8 -0.45 0.18 -6.92
C VAL A 8 -1.85 0.00 -7.47
N GLU A 9 -2.82 -0.03 -6.58
CA GLU A 9 -4.24 -0.09 -6.94
C GLU A 9 -4.93 1.25 -6.64
N LYS A 10 -5.74 1.72 -7.58
CA LYS A 10 -6.65 2.86 -7.42
C LYS A 10 -8.08 2.35 -7.45
N ASN A 11 -8.81 2.48 -6.35
CA ASN A 11 -10.16 1.97 -6.18
C ASN A 11 -10.27 0.48 -6.55
N GLY A 12 -9.29 -0.33 -6.13
CA GLY A 12 -9.21 -1.76 -6.43
C GLY A 12 -8.79 -2.11 -7.87
N VAL A 13 -8.40 -1.13 -8.68
CA VAL A 13 -7.89 -1.37 -10.04
C VAL A 13 -6.37 -1.15 -10.06
N ARG A 14 -5.61 -2.17 -10.50
CA ARG A 14 -4.16 -2.06 -10.68
C ARG A 14 -3.83 -0.99 -11.73
N VAL A 15 -3.11 0.05 -11.30
CA VAL A 15 -2.59 1.12 -12.18
C VAL A 15 -1.08 1.07 -12.34
N ILE A 16 -0.40 0.42 -11.40
CA ILE A 16 0.97 -0.09 -11.56
C ILE A 16 0.90 -1.57 -11.21
N ASP A 17 1.44 -2.41 -12.09
CA ASP A 17 1.52 -3.85 -11.88
C ASP A 17 2.98 -4.28 -11.86
N ARG A 18 3.45 -4.73 -10.69
CA ARG A 18 4.78 -5.28 -10.43
C ARG A 18 5.93 -4.53 -11.12
N LYS A 19 5.95 -3.20 -11.01
CA LYS A 19 7.07 -2.40 -11.51
C LYS A 19 8.31 -2.70 -10.68
N SER A 20 9.38 -3.14 -11.34
CA SER A 20 10.62 -3.57 -10.68
C SER A 20 11.51 -2.41 -10.24
N PHE A 21 12.14 -2.56 -9.07
CA PHE A 21 13.11 -1.65 -8.48
C PHE A 21 14.28 -2.46 -7.90
N GLU A 22 15.50 -1.95 -8.02
CA GLU A 22 16.70 -2.57 -7.43
C GLU A 22 16.82 -2.32 -5.91
N ASP A 23 16.07 -1.34 -5.39
CA ASP A 23 16.16 -0.90 -4.01
C ASP A 23 14.77 -0.59 -3.43
N TYR A 24 14.50 -1.10 -2.23
CA TYR A 24 13.22 -0.96 -1.53
C TYR A 24 12.87 0.51 -1.26
N SER A 25 13.87 1.35 -0.92
CA SER A 25 13.61 2.76 -0.63
C SER A 25 13.17 3.52 -1.89
N THR A 26 13.62 3.08 -3.07
CA THR A 26 13.18 3.63 -4.36
C THR A 26 11.75 3.23 -4.68
N ALA A 27 11.35 1.98 -4.39
CA ALA A 27 9.95 1.55 -4.51
C ALA A 27 9.03 2.35 -3.57
N ILE A 28 9.43 2.55 -2.31
CA ILE A 28 8.70 3.39 -1.35
C ILE A 28 8.57 4.83 -1.84
N LYS A 29 9.64 5.41 -2.39
CA LYS A 29 9.62 6.77 -2.93
C LYS A 29 8.62 6.91 -4.09
N ALA A 30 8.48 5.89 -4.94
CA ALA A 30 7.52 5.89 -6.04
C ALA A 30 6.06 5.94 -5.57
N CYS A 31 5.73 5.41 -4.37
CA CYS A 31 4.40 5.54 -3.79
C CYS A 31 4.01 7.01 -3.55
N GLY A 32 4.98 7.90 -3.31
CA GLY A 32 4.77 9.33 -3.10
C GLY A 32 4.25 10.09 -4.32
N GLU A 33 4.20 9.46 -5.50
CA GLU A 33 3.57 10.04 -6.69
C GLU A 33 2.02 10.03 -6.61
N PHE A 34 1.45 9.26 -5.69
CA PHE A 34 0.00 9.01 -5.60
C PHE A 34 -0.70 9.80 -4.49
N TYR A 35 0.05 10.44 -3.61
CA TYR A 35 -0.49 11.21 -2.50
C TYR A 35 0.44 12.36 -2.14
N GLN A 36 -0.12 13.41 -1.56
CA GLN A 36 0.63 14.52 -1.01
C GLN A 36 0.41 14.63 0.49
N SER A 37 1.48 14.82 1.25
CA SER A 37 1.34 15.13 2.67
C SER A 37 0.86 16.56 2.87
N LYS A 38 -0.18 16.75 3.70
CA LYS A 38 -0.69 18.07 4.09
C LYS A 38 0.24 18.78 5.07
N THR A 39 1.12 18.05 5.75
CA THR A 39 2.10 18.61 6.69
C THR A 39 3.48 17.99 6.49
N GLY A 40 4.57 18.70 6.77
CA GLY A 40 5.93 18.14 6.63
C GLY A 40 6.29 17.00 7.60
N ARG A 41 5.35 16.54 8.44
CA ARG A 41 5.55 15.48 9.45
C ARG A 41 4.59 14.29 9.31
N SER A 42 3.73 14.25 8.29
CA SER A 42 2.86 13.09 8.11
C SER A 42 3.66 11.91 7.54
N ASN A 43 3.66 10.79 8.26
CA ASN A 43 4.31 9.56 7.84
C ASN A 43 3.23 8.56 7.40
N LEU A 44 3.42 7.95 6.22
CA LEU A 44 2.61 6.82 5.79
C LEU A 44 3.24 5.55 6.37
N GLU A 45 2.47 4.80 7.15
CA GLU A 45 2.91 3.57 7.79
C GLU A 45 2.69 2.40 6.84
N PHE A 46 3.71 1.55 6.72
CA PHE A 46 3.65 0.29 5.98
C PHE A 46 3.68 -0.87 6.97
N ASN A 47 2.83 -1.87 6.74
CA ASN A 47 2.93 -3.17 7.40
C ASN A 47 3.87 -4.04 6.58
N THR A 48 4.83 -4.70 7.22
CA THR A 48 5.82 -5.52 6.54
C THR A 48 5.77 -6.94 7.06
N ASP A 49 5.65 -7.88 6.14
CA ASP A 49 5.69 -9.31 6.42
C ASP A 49 7.11 -9.84 6.20
N VAL A 50 7.61 -10.52 7.23
CA VAL A 50 8.92 -11.16 7.23
C VAL A 50 8.70 -12.65 7.48
N VAL A 51 9.12 -13.47 6.54
CA VAL A 51 8.96 -14.94 6.57
C VAL A 51 10.34 -15.56 6.65
N ASN A 52 10.57 -16.43 7.64
CA ASN A 52 11.87 -17.07 7.88
C ASN A 52 13.07 -16.10 7.98
N GLY A 53 12.82 -14.87 8.43
CA GLY A 53 13.85 -13.82 8.55
C GLY A 53 14.12 -13.05 7.26
N GLU A 54 13.38 -13.33 6.18
CA GLU A 54 13.51 -12.65 4.89
C GLU A 54 12.33 -11.69 4.65
N PHE A 55 12.62 -10.55 4.02
CA PHE A 55 11.60 -9.62 3.57
C PHE A 55 10.73 -10.28 2.49
N PHE A 56 9.42 -10.29 2.72
CA PHE A 56 8.48 -10.93 1.82
C PHE A 56 7.65 -9.91 1.05
N ARG A 57 6.88 -9.10 1.79
CA ARG A 57 6.07 -8.02 1.24
C ARG A 57 5.88 -6.90 2.25
N SER A 58 5.54 -5.72 1.75
CA SER A 58 5.19 -4.56 2.55
C SER A 58 4.05 -3.80 1.89
N TYR A 59 3.05 -3.42 2.66
CA TYR A 59 1.85 -2.80 2.12
C TYR A 59 1.31 -1.67 3.00
N ALA A 60 0.61 -0.75 2.34
CA ALA A 60 -0.06 0.38 2.98
C ALA A 60 -1.35 0.72 2.26
N GLU A 61 -2.32 1.27 3.00
CA GLU A 61 -3.60 1.72 2.48
C GLU A 61 -3.87 3.19 2.78
N LEU A 62 -4.32 3.92 1.76
CA LEU A 62 -4.94 5.25 1.89
C LEU A 62 -6.35 5.18 1.33
N ASN A 63 -7.30 4.76 2.16
CA ASN A 63 -8.70 4.71 1.78
C ASN A 63 -9.35 6.09 1.95
N ARG A 64 -10.16 6.52 0.98
CA ARG A 64 -11.04 7.68 1.17
C ARG A 64 -12.17 7.30 2.14
N PRO A 65 -12.49 8.11 3.14
CA PRO A 65 -13.58 7.81 4.08
C PRO A 65 -14.92 7.55 3.39
N GLU A 66 -15.22 8.26 2.30
CA GLU A 66 -16.45 8.12 1.52
C GLU A 66 -16.57 6.80 0.74
N ASP A 67 -15.47 6.08 0.53
CA ASP A 67 -15.47 4.78 -0.15
C ASP A 67 -15.69 3.60 0.83
N ILE A 68 -15.76 3.87 2.14
CA ILE A 68 -15.90 2.85 3.18
C ILE A 68 -17.35 2.80 3.67
N SER A 69 -17.97 1.63 3.56
CA SER A 69 -19.27 1.33 4.17
C SER A 69 -19.22 1.51 5.70
N LEU A 70 -20.36 1.76 6.35
CA LEU A 70 -20.46 1.89 7.82
C LEU A 70 -21.40 0.86 8.43
N GLU A 71 -21.66 -0.23 7.71
CA GLU A 71 -22.67 -1.23 8.04
C GLU A 71 -22.27 -2.10 9.24
N ASN A 72 -20.96 -2.29 9.47
CA ASN A 72 -20.47 -3.09 10.59
C ASN A 72 -19.30 -2.45 11.36
N GLU A 73 -18.97 -3.01 12.53
CA GLU A 73 -17.94 -2.47 13.43
C GLU A 73 -16.54 -2.47 12.82
N MET A 74 -16.19 -3.49 12.02
CA MET A 74 -14.89 -3.53 11.34
C MET A 74 -14.75 -2.37 10.35
N GLU A 75 -15.81 -2.08 9.60
CA GLU A 75 -15.80 -0.97 8.64
C GLU A 75 -15.78 0.39 9.34
N LYS A 76 -16.46 0.55 10.49
CA LYS A 76 -16.36 1.77 11.31
C LYS A 76 -14.93 2.02 11.81
N ILE A 77 -14.21 0.96 12.21
CA ILE A 77 -12.79 1.05 12.57
C ILE A 77 -11.97 1.50 11.37
N ARG A 78 -12.17 0.87 10.21
CA ARG A 78 -11.48 1.22 8.96
C ARG A 78 -11.77 2.66 8.53
N TYR A 79 -13.01 3.12 8.66
CA TYR A 79 -13.41 4.51 8.43
C TYR A 79 -12.67 5.47 9.37
N SER A 80 -12.54 5.15 10.66
CA SER A 80 -11.81 5.98 11.61
C SER A 80 -10.33 6.14 11.22
N VAL A 81 -9.70 5.07 10.73
CA VAL A 81 -8.33 5.11 10.21
C VAL A 81 -8.26 5.97 8.95
N ALA A 82 -9.17 5.75 8.00
CA ALA A 82 -9.27 6.54 6.76
C ALA A 82 -9.45 8.04 7.05
N ALA A 83 -10.31 8.40 8.00
CA ALA A 83 -10.54 9.78 8.41
C ALA A 83 -9.29 10.41 9.04
N LYS A 84 -8.48 9.64 9.79
CA LYS A 84 -7.18 10.12 10.28
C LYS A 84 -6.19 10.34 9.14
N HIS A 85 -6.16 9.44 8.15
CA HIS A 85 -5.30 9.56 6.98
C HIS A 85 -5.71 10.74 6.08
N SER A 86 -7.01 10.95 5.83
CA SER A 86 -7.50 12.07 5.00
C SER A 86 -7.23 13.45 5.63
N ASN A 87 -7.05 13.53 6.95
CA ASN A 87 -6.59 14.74 7.63
C ASN A 87 -5.08 15.02 7.42
N ARG A 88 -4.28 13.98 7.12
CA ARG A 88 -2.82 14.05 7.02
C ARG A 88 -2.31 14.07 5.58
N PHE A 89 -3.09 13.50 4.66
CA PHE A 89 -2.74 13.31 3.27
C PHE A 89 -3.86 13.79 2.35
N GLU A 90 -3.47 14.15 1.14
CA GLU A 90 -4.34 14.44 0.01
C GLU A 90 -4.09 13.40 -1.07
N TYR A 91 -5.16 12.79 -1.55
CA TYR A 91 -5.14 11.71 -2.55
C TYR A 91 -6.50 11.66 -3.25
N GLU A 92 -6.50 11.30 -4.53
CA GLU A 92 -7.70 11.43 -5.39
C GLU A 92 -8.65 10.22 -5.31
N ALA A 93 -8.13 9.06 -4.89
CA ALA A 93 -8.82 7.77 -4.90
C ALA A 93 -8.37 6.93 -3.69
N SER A 94 -9.12 5.88 -3.35
CA SER A 94 -8.64 4.89 -2.39
C SER A 94 -7.44 4.14 -3.00
N LEU A 95 -6.33 4.09 -2.27
CA LEU A 95 -5.06 3.54 -2.73
C LEU A 95 -4.64 2.33 -1.89
N PHE A 96 -4.15 1.30 -2.57
CA PHE A 96 -3.39 0.22 -1.97
C PHE A 96 -2.00 0.18 -2.62
N PHE A 97 -0.97 0.14 -1.79
CA PHE A 97 0.42 0.00 -2.20
C PHE A 97 0.93 -1.35 -1.72
N LEU A 98 1.56 -2.11 -2.60
CA LEU A 98 2.17 -3.39 -2.29
C LEU A 98 3.56 -3.43 -2.89
N ILE A 99 4.57 -3.69 -2.06
CA ILE A 99 5.95 -3.89 -2.48
C ILE A 99 6.35 -5.31 -2.09
N GLU A 100 6.69 -6.13 -3.06
CA GLU A 100 7.04 -7.55 -2.86
C GLU A 100 8.51 -7.80 -3.21
N SER A 101 9.13 -8.80 -2.59
CA SER A 101 10.36 -9.42 -3.09
C SER A 101 10.04 -10.46 -4.17
N ASP A 102 11.08 -11.00 -4.83
CA ASP A 102 10.94 -12.15 -5.74
C ASP A 102 10.18 -13.32 -5.09
N SER A 103 10.48 -13.62 -3.82
CA SER A 103 9.80 -14.68 -3.06
C SER A 103 8.32 -14.34 -2.81
N GLY A 104 8.03 -13.07 -2.49
CA GLY A 104 6.65 -12.59 -2.31
C GLY A 104 5.80 -12.74 -3.56
N VAL A 105 6.37 -12.34 -4.71
CA VAL A 105 5.73 -12.49 -6.03
C VAL A 105 5.45 -13.96 -6.35
N ALA A 106 6.43 -14.85 -6.15
CA ALA A 106 6.31 -16.26 -6.51
C ALA A 106 5.25 -17.00 -5.69
N GLU A 107 4.98 -16.59 -4.45
CA GLU A 107 3.88 -17.13 -3.64
C GLU A 107 2.53 -16.58 -4.10
N SER A 108 2.42 -15.26 -4.33
CA SER A 108 1.18 -14.65 -4.82
C SER A 108 0.71 -15.27 -6.14
N GLU A 109 1.63 -15.71 -7.00
CA GLU A 109 1.31 -16.43 -8.25
C GLU A 109 0.82 -17.87 -8.03
N GLN A 110 1.15 -18.51 -6.92
CA GLN A 110 0.70 -19.87 -6.59
C GLN A 110 -0.70 -19.89 -5.98
N ASP A 111 -1.10 -18.79 -5.33
CA ASP A 111 -2.42 -18.64 -4.69
C ASP A 111 -3.53 -18.20 -5.67
N ASP A 112 -3.17 -17.73 -6.87
CA ASP A 112 -4.08 -17.27 -7.92
C ASP A 112 -4.52 -18.41 -8.90
N ASP A 113 -4.00 -19.64 -8.75
CA ASP A 113 -4.35 -20.87 -9.49
C ASP A 113 -5.34 -21.79 -8.72
#